data_AF-A0A832J8T2-F1
#
_entry.id   AF-A0A832J8T2-F1
#
_cell.length_a   1.000
_cell.length_b   1.000
_cell.length_c   1.000
_cell.angle_alpha   90.00
_cell.angle_beta   90.00
_cell.angle_gamma   90.00
#
_symmetry.space_group_name_H-M   'P 1'
#
loop_
_entity.id
_entity.type
_entity.pdbx_description
1 polymer ?
#
loop_
_entity_poly.entity_id
_entity_poly.type
_entity_poly.pdbx_seq_one_letter_code
_entity_poly.pdbx_strand_id
1 'polypeptide(L)' 'MPRVKRGVTARAKHKKVMAQAKGYRGRRKNVYRVATQAVT' A
#
# COMPACT_ATOMS: atom_id res chain seq x y z
N MET A 1 29.79 3.66 3.58
CA MET A 1 28.51 3.17 4.14
C MET A 1 27.65 2.60 3.02
N PRO A 2 27.29 1.31 3.01
CA PRO A 2 26.58 0.70 1.88
C PRO A 2 25.11 1.13 1.80
N ARG A 3 24.64 1.53 0.62
CA ARG A 3 23.25 1.93 0.38
C ARG A 3 22.38 0.72 0.07
N VAL A 4 21.51 0.33 1.01
CA VAL A 4 20.57 -0.78 0.80
C VAL A 4 19.32 -0.29 0.04
N LYS A 5 19.02 -0.92 -1.11
CA LYS A 5 17.82 -0.62 -1.91
C LYS A 5 16.55 -1.14 -1.23
N ARG A 6 15.50 -0.31 -1.13
CA ARG A 6 14.21 -0.66 -0.48
C ARG A 6 13.02 -0.89 -1.44
N GLY A 7 13.27 -0.88 -2.76
CA GLY A 7 12.20 -0.90 -3.77
C GLY A 7 11.24 -2.10 -3.65
N VAL A 8 11.78 -3.30 -3.44
CA VAL A 8 10.98 -4.54 -3.31
C VAL A 8 10.18 -4.53 -2.01
N THR A 9 10.82 -4.17 -0.90
CA THR A 9 10.17 -4.10 0.41
C THR A 9 9.03 -3.07 0.45
N ALA A 10 9.18 -1.93 -0.21
CA ALA A 10 8.13 -0.91 -0.30
C ALA A 10 6.92 -1.40 -1.11
N ARG A 11 7.16 -2.02 -2.28
CA ARG A 11 6.08 -2.57 -3.12
C ARG A 11 5.29 -3.67 -2.39
N ALA A 12 5.97 -4.53 -1.63
CA ALA A 12 5.32 -5.58 -0.85
C ALA A 12 4.40 -5.01 0.24
N LYS A 13 4.83 -3.97 0.96
CA LYS A 13 4.00 -3.28 1.97
C LYS A 13 2.75 -2.67 1.34
N HIS A 14 2.86 -2.02 0.18
CA HIS A 14 1.71 -1.42 -0.50
C HIS A 14 0.66 -2.46 -0.91
N LYS A 15 1.10 -3.63 -1.38
CA LYS A 15 0.19 -4.73 -1.74
C LYS A 15 -0.60 -5.27 -0.54
N LYS A 16 0.01 -5.35 0.65
CA LYS A 16 -0.69 -5.79 1.88
C LYS A 16 -1.87 -4.88 2.21
N VAL A 17 -1.66 -3.56 2.20
CA VAL A 17 -2.73 -2.58 2.49
C VAL A 17 -3.81 -2.58 1.40
N MET A 18 -3.43 -2.66 0.12
CA MET A 18 -4.41 -2.72 -0.97
C MET A 18 -5.23 -4.01 -0.95
N ALA A 19 -4.65 -5.13 -0.49
CA ALA A 19 -5.39 -6.37 -0.31
C ALA A 19 -6.47 -6.24 0.79
N GLN A 20 -6.15 -5.54 1.89
CA GLN A 20 -7.11 -5.25 2.96
C GLN A 20 -8.21 -4.29 2.51
N ALA A 21 -7.89 -3.32 1.66
CA ALA A 21 -8.85 -2.35 1.12
C ALA A 21 -9.74 -2.89 -0.02
N LYS A 22 -9.66 -4.19 -0.35
CA LYS A 22 -10.43 -4.79 -1.43
C LYS A 22 -11.93 -4.69 -1.11
N GLY A 23 -12.70 -4.15 -2.05
CA GLY A 23 -14.14 -3.92 -1.89
C GLY A 23 -14.50 -2.48 -1.53
N TYR A 24 -13.53 -1.61 -1.23
CA TYR A 24 -13.83 -0.21 -0.94
C TYR A 24 -14.25 0.58 -2.20
N ARG A 25 -15.13 1.57 -2.01
CA ARG A 25 -15.66 2.42 -3.08
C ARG A 25 -14.62 3.46 -3.55
N GLY A 26 -14.57 3.71 -4.86
CA GLY A 26 -13.77 4.78 -5.44
C GLY A 26 -12.26 4.60 -5.26
N ARG A 27 -11.55 5.66 -4.87
CA ARG A 27 -10.07 5.70 -4.77
C ARG A 27 -9.49 4.89 -3.60
N ARG A 28 -10.35 4.41 -2.71
CA ARG A 28 -9.96 3.67 -1.49
C ARG A 28 -9.43 2.27 -1.78
N LYS A 29 -9.74 1.66 -2.94
CA LYS A 29 -9.29 0.31 -3.32
C LYS A 29 -7.99 0.25 -4.15
N ASN A 30 -7.56 1.38 -4.71
CA ASN A 30 -6.52 1.43 -5.76
C ASN A 30 -5.42 2.48 -5.49
N VAL A 31 -5.65 3.47 -4.62
CA VAL A 31 -4.64 4.46 -4.24
C VAL A 31 -4.09 4.14 -2.86
N TYR A 32 -2.80 3.81 -2.75
CA TYR A 32 -2.18 3.40 -1.48
C TYR A 32 -2.43 4.37 -0.32
N ARG A 33 -2.18 5.68 -0.52
CA ARG A 33 -2.39 6.71 0.52
C ARG A 33 -3.83 6.74 1.06
N VAL A 34 -4.80 6.59 0.16
CA VAL A 34 -6.23 6.61 0.50
C VAL A 34 -6.66 5.27 1.10
N ALA A 35 -6.11 4.16 0.60
CA ALA A 35 -6.32 2.83 1.16
C ALA A 35 -5.81 2.75 2.60
N THR A 36 -4.62 3.29 2.90
CA THR A 36 -4.12 3.37 4.29
C THR A 36 -5.06 4.15 5.20
N GLN A 37 -5.63 5.27 4.75
CA GLN A 37 -6.58 6.06 5.55
C GLN A 37 -7.95 5.39 5.76
N ALA A 38 -8.28 4.39 4.94
CA ALA A 38 -9.57 3.71 5.00
C ALA A 38 -9.50 2.36 5.73
N VAL A 39 -8.31 1.74 5.77
CA VAL A 39 -8.02 0.47 6.45
C VAL A 39 -7.60 0.68 7.91
N THR A 40 -7.07 1.87 8.23
CA THR A 40 -6.83 2.34 9.60
C THR A 40 -8.07 3.07 10.09
#